data_AF-X1P1M0-F1
#
_entry.id   AF-X1P1M0-F1
#
_cell.length_a   1.000
_cell.length_b   1.000
_cell.length_c   1.000
_cell.angle_alpha   90.00
_cell.angle_beta   90.00
_cell.angle_gamma   90.00
#
_symmetry.space_group_name_H-M   'P 1'
#
loop_
_entity.id
_entity.type
_entity.pdbx_description
1 polymer ?
#
loop_
_entity_poly.entity_id
_entity_poly.type
_entity_poly.pdbx_seq_one_letter_code
_entity_poly.pdbx_strand_id
1 'polypeptide(L)'
;DQVFHGFINGVQPGTFYGYRVYGPYQPDGGHRFNPNKLLLDPYARAHAGSLTWNPAVFGYKMETGDDLTFDERDSAPFMPKCVVVDPCFDWAQEPQRQEAHWDETIVYEAHVKGFTKQHPGIDEHLRGTYAGLGANVAIDYLRALGITSVELLPVHSFINDSNLLEKHLTNYWGYNTIGFFAPDPRYAADVANSLREFKEMVARLHGAGLEVILDVVYNHTAEGNERGPTLSFKGIDNASYYRLLPDKRRYYI
;
A
#
# COMPACT_ATOMS: atom_id res chain seq x y z
N ASP A 1 -15.51 15.69 17.16
CA ASP A 1 -14.53 16.80 17.07
C ASP A 1 -13.07 16.38 16.84
N GLN A 2 -12.76 15.13 16.45
CA GLN A 2 -11.39 14.64 16.19
C GLN A 2 -11.11 14.32 14.71
N VAL A 3 -11.97 14.79 13.80
CA VAL A 3 -11.84 14.58 12.36
C VAL A 3 -11.77 15.93 11.68
N PHE A 4 -10.63 16.22 11.05
CA PHE A 4 -10.44 17.42 10.23
C PHE A 4 -11.02 17.16 8.84
N HIS A 5 -11.88 18.05 8.36
CA HIS A 5 -12.50 17.91 7.04
C HIS A 5 -12.58 19.27 6.34
N GLY A 6 -12.61 19.22 5.01
CA GLY A 6 -12.74 20.39 4.15
C GLY A 6 -13.19 19.97 2.75
N PHE A 7 -13.80 20.90 2.01
CA PHE A 7 -14.21 20.68 0.63
C PHE A 7 -13.49 21.69 -0.28
N ILE A 8 -12.87 21.20 -1.35
CA ILE A 8 -12.18 22.02 -2.34
C ILE A 8 -12.93 21.86 -3.66
N ASN A 9 -13.51 22.97 -4.14
CA ASN A 9 -14.22 22.97 -5.42
C ASN A 9 -13.24 22.78 -6.59
N GLY A 10 -13.64 22.00 -7.60
CA GLY A 10 -12.86 21.78 -8.82
C GLY A 10 -11.83 20.65 -8.76
N VAL A 11 -11.65 19.98 -7.61
CA VAL A 11 -10.81 18.77 -7.51
C VAL A 11 -11.52 17.60 -8.20
N GLN A 12 -10.80 16.92 -9.09
CA GLN A 12 -11.30 15.78 -9.88
C GLN A 12 -10.47 14.52 -9.62
N PRO A 13 -11.00 13.32 -9.95
CA PRO A 13 -10.19 12.11 -10.03
C PRO A 13 -8.89 12.31 -10.82
N GLY A 14 -7.80 11.71 -10.35
CA GLY A 14 -6.44 11.92 -10.85
C GLY A 14 -5.67 13.04 -10.15
N THR A 15 -6.31 13.87 -9.32
CA THR A 15 -5.61 14.94 -8.59
C THR A 15 -4.67 14.36 -7.53
N PHE A 16 -3.41 14.82 -7.53
CA PHE A 16 -2.42 14.44 -6.52
C PHE A 16 -2.53 15.30 -5.27
N TYR A 17 -2.39 14.68 -4.10
CA TYR A 17 -2.42 15.37 -2.81
C TYR A 17 -1.54 14.66 -1.76
N GLY A 18 -1.42 15.32 -0.61
CA GLY A 18 -0.81 14.80 0.61
C GLY A 18 -1.05 15.79 1.75
N TYR A 19 -0.73 15.39 2.98
CA TYR A 19 -0.96 16.20 4.17
C TYR A 19 0.33 16.76 4.77
N ARG A 20 0.21 17.88 5.46
CA ARG A 20 1.19 18.37 6.42
C ARG A 20 0.45 18.61 7.73
N VAL A 21 0.90 17.97 8.79
CA VAL A 21 0.21 18.02 10.09
C VAL A 21 1.09 18.75 11.10
N TYR A 22 0.53 19.77 11.73
CA TYR A 22 1.17 20.55 12.78
C TYR A 22 0.76 20.00 14.13
N GLY A 23 1.69 20.02 15.08
CA GLY A 23 1.46 19.56 16.44
C GLY A 23 2.75 19.60 17.26
N PRO A 24 2.71 19.14 18.52
CA PRO A 24 3.88 19.13 19.38
C PRO A 24 4.93 18.12 18.91
N TYR A 25 6.18 18.55 18.77
CA TYR A 25 7.32 17.63 18.66
C TYR A 25 7.87 17.34 20.05
N GLN A 26 7.39 16.25 20.66
CA GLN A 26 7.80 15.80 22.00
C GLN A 26 8.06 14.28 21.95
N PRO A 27 9.19 13.85 21.35
CA PRO A 27 9.45 12.43 21.13
C PRO A 27 9.47 11.60 22.42
N ASP A 28 9.94 12.15 23.53
CA ASP A 28 9.90 11.48 24.85
C ASP A 28 8.47 11.14 25.30
N GLY A 29 7.51 11.99 24.95
CA GLY A 29 6.08 11.77 25.19
C GLY A 29 5.36 10.97 24.10
N GLY A 30 6.08 10.57 23.03
CA GLY A 30 5.52 9.87 21.89
C GLY A 30 4.91 10.76 20.81
N HIS A 31 5.02 12.09 20.90
CA HIS A 31 4.49 13.00 19.87
C HIS A 31 5.56 13.34 18.84
N ARG A 32 5.32 13.00 17.57
CA ARG A 32 6.30 13.10 16.46
C ARG A 32 5.82 13.96 15.29
N PHE A 33 4.99 14.96 15.56
CA PHE A 33 4.48 15.88 14.54
C PHE A 33 5.62 16.69 13.90
N ASN A 34 5.72 16.65 12.57
CA ASN A 34 6.69 17.46 11.85
C ASN A 34 6.08 17.96 10.52
N PRO A 35 5.66 19.24 10.45
CA PRO A 35 4.98 19.78 9.28
C PRO A 35 5.90 19.89 8.05
N ASN A 36 7.23 19.75 8.21
CA ASN A 36 8.17 19.73 7.09
C ASN A 36 8.11 18.41 6.30
N LYS A 37 7.46 17.38 6.86
CA LYS A 37 7.28 16.09 6.20
C LYS A 37 5.92 16.05 5.51
N LEU A 38 5.92 15.77 4.20
CA LEU A 38 4.72 15.43 3.46
C LEU A 38 4.26 14.03 3.85
N LEU A 39 2.98 13.89 4.19
CA LEU A 39 2.38 12.67 4.70
C LEU A 39 1.36 12.11 3.71
N LEU A 40 1.35 10.79 3.57
CA LEU A 40 0.30 10.07 2.86
C LEU A 40 -0.96 10.03 3.72
N ASP A 41 -2.10 10.24 3.07
CA ASP A 41 -3.42 10.01 3.65
C ASP A 41 -3.61 8.52 3.96
N PRO A 42 -3.84 8.13 5.22
CA PRO A 42 -4.11 6.74 5.61
C PRO A 42 -5.30 6.10 4.89
N TYR A 43 -6.21 6.92 4.34
CA TYR A 43 -7.41 6.50 3.61
C TYR A 43 -7.27 6.64 2.08
N ALA A 44 -6.07 6.98 1.58
CA ALA A 44 -5.82 7.05 0.15
C ALA A 44 -6.11 5.69 -0.52
N ARG A 45 -6.81 5.75 -1.65
CA ARG A 45 -7.17 4.55 -2.44
C ARG A 45 -6.25 4.31 -3.64
N ALA A 46 -5.30 5.20 -3.86
CA ALA A 46 -4.24 5.06 -4.85
C ALA A 46 -3.06 5.97 -4.49
N HIS A 47 -1.87 5.54 -4.90
CA HIS A 47 -0.62 6.29 -4.79
C HIS A 47 0.05 6.43 -6.16
N ALA A 48 0.71 7.58 -6.36
CA ALA A 48 1.49 7.87 -7.56
C ALA A 48 2.95 8.20 -7.20
N GLY A 49 3.87 7.68 -8.02
CA GLY A 49 5.31 7.80 -7.80
C GLY A 49 5.86 6.76 -6.81
N SER A 50 7.14 6.87 -6.51
CA SER A 50 7.85 5.98 -5.59
C SER A 50 8.54 6.77 -4.48
N LEU A 51 8.68 6.16 -3.31
CA LEU A 51 9.54 6.69 -2.26
C LEU A 51 10.99 6.70 -2.75
N THR A 52 11.64 7.85 -2.64
CA THR A 52 13.10 7.97 -2.78
C THR A 52 13.69 8.08 -1.38
N TRP A 53 14.53 7.13 -0.99
CA TRP A 53 15.18 7.21 0.32
C TRP A 53 16.12 8.41 0.38
N ASN A 54 15.84 9.30 1.30
CA ASN A 54 16.60 10.52 1.52
C ASN A 54 16.49 10.91 3.01
N PRO A 55 17.54 11.44 3.66
CA PRO A 55 17.44 11.90 5.04
C PRO A 55 16.27 12.85 5.32
N ALA A 56 15.79 13.61 4.31
CA ALA A 56 14.64 14.49 4.44
C ALA A 56 13.31 13.76 4.76
N VAL A 57 13.16 12.47 4.45
CA VAL A 57 11.91 11.71 4.78
C VAL A 57 11.84 11.27 6.24
N PHE A 58 12.86 11.58 7.03
CA PHE A 58 12.89 11.32 8.47
C PHE A 58 12.54 12.60 9.24
N GLY A 59 11.73 12.46 10.29
CA GLY A 59 11.34 13.57 11.17
C GLY A 59 12.47 14.13 12.02
N TYR A 60 13.60 13.43 12.08
CA TYR A 60 14.79 13.71 12.89
C TYR A 60 16.06 13.71 12.01
N LYS A 61 17.13 14.33 12.50
CA LYS A 61 18.40 14.45 11.77
C LYS A 61 19.16 13.13 11.85
N MET A 62 18.99 12.28 10.84
CA MET A 62 19.60 10.95 10.81
C MET A 62 21.11 10.95 11.09
N GLU A 63 21.81 11.99 10.62
CA GLU A 63 23.26 12.13 10.73
C GLU A 63 23.75 12.21 12.18
N THR A 64 22.87 12.60 13.10
CA THR A 64 23.18 12.70 14.54
C THR A 64 23.03 11.36 15.27
N GLY A 65 22.31 10.41 14.69
CA GLY A 65 21.91 9.16 15.36
C GLY A 65 20.89 9.33 16.49
N ASP A 66 20.38 10.55 16.71
CA ASP A 66 19.43 10.87 17.78
C ASP A 66 18.04 11.23 17.24
N ASP A 67 17.06 10.37 17.53
CA ASP A 67 15.65 10.55 17.14
C ASP A 67 14.90 11.62 17.96
N LEU A 68 15.57 12.27 18.92
CA LEU A 68 15.05 13.45 19.62
C LEU A 68 15.24 14.75 18.84
N THR A 69 16.09 14.75 17.81
CA THR A 69 16.36 15.94 17.00
C THR A 69 15.20 16.26 16.06
N PHE A 70 15.04 17.53 15.69
CA PHE A 70 14.01 17.97 14.74
C PHE A 70 14.63 18.28 13.37
N ASP A 71 14.14 17.63 12.32
CA ASP A 71 14.60 17.86 10.95
C ASP A 71 13.62 18.73 10.15
N GLU A 72 14.12 19.86 9.64
CA GLU A 72 13.31 20.87 8.94
C GLU A 72 13.33 20.73 7.40
N ARG A 73 14.03 19.74 6.85
CA ARG A 73 14.10 19.54 5.40
C ARG A 73 12.74 19.11 4.86
N ASP A 74 12.36 19.66 3.71
CA ASP A 74 11.14 19.25 3.01
C ASP A 74 11.29 17.84 2.43
N SER A 75 10.36 16.95 2.77
CA SER A 75 10.32 15.59 2.24
C SER A 75 9.54 15.45 0.92
N ALA A 76 8.77 16.47 0.50
CA ALA A 76 7.83 16.36 -0.61
C ALA A 76 8.45 15.87 -1.95
N PRO A 77 9.68 16.26 -2.34
CA PRO A 77 10.31 15.75 -3.57
C PRO A 77 10.60 14.24 -3.56
N PHE A 78 10.68 13.64 -2.36
CA PHE A 78 11.10 12.26 -2.16
C PHE A 78 9.92 11.32 -1.86
N MET A 79 8.73 11.87 -1.62
CA MET A 79 7.54 11.12 -1.26
C MET A 79 6.70 10.76 -2.50
N PRO A 80 6.03 9.59 -2.52
CA PRO A 80 4.87 9.40 -3.40
C PRO A 80 3.74 10.38 -3.02
N LYS A 81 2.72 10.47 -3.86
CA LYS A 81 1.52 11.30 -3.63
C LYS A 81 0.28 10.42 -3.56
N CYS A 82 -0.69 10.82 -2.75
CA CYS A 82 -2.02 10.22 -2.79
C CYS A 82 -2.76 10.73 -4.02
N VAL A 83 -3.67 9.91 -4.54
CA VAL A 83 -4.46 10.24 -5.74
C VAL A 83 -5.94 10.20 -5.40
N VAL A 84 -6.66 11.25 -5.77
CA VAL A 84 -8.12 11.24 -5.74
C VAL A 84 -8.60 10.25 -6.79
N VAL A 85 -9.36 9.23 -6.42
CA VAL A 85 -9.85 8.21 -7.35
C VAL A 85 -11.34 8.40 -7.65
N ASP A 86 -11.77 7.98 -8.84
CA ASP A 86 -13.18 7.72 -9.08
C ASP A 86 -13.56 6.38 -8.43
N PRO A 87 -14.47 6.34 -7.45
CA PRO A 87 -14.89 5.09 -6.84
C PRO A 87 -15.76 4.24 -7.77
N CYS A 88 -16.39 4.83 -8.80
CA CYS A 88 -17.32 4.14 -9.68
C CYS A 88 -16.63 3.02 -10.44
N PHE A 89 -17.27 1.85 -10.44
CA PHE A 89 -16.86 0.69 -11.23
C PHE A 89 -18.11 -0.11 -11.54
N ASP A 90 -18.28 -0.49 -12.81
CA ASP A 90 -19.44 -1.25 -13.24
C ASP A 90 -19.19 -2.74 -13.01
N TRP A 91 -19.84 -3.29 -11.97
CA TRP A 91 -19.83 -4.72 -11.66
C TRP A 91 -20.94 -5.48 -12.40
N ALA A 92 -21.71 -4.88 -13.31
CA ALA A 92 -22.89 -5.51 -13.92
C ALA A 92 -22.59 -6.78 -14.74
N GLN A 93 -21.33 -7.03 -15.11
CA GLN A 93 -20.91 -8.29 -15.74
C GLN A 93 -20.47 -9.37 -14.76
N GLU A 94 -20.48 -9.09 -13.46
CA GLU A 94 -20.17 -10.08 -12.44
C GLU A 94 -21.39 -11.01 -12.29
N PRO A 95 -21.26 -12.31 -12.58
CA PRO A 95 -22.31 -13.27 -12.22
C PRO A 95 -22.51 -13.23 -10.71
N GLN A 96 -23.71 -13.58 -10.25
CA GLN A 96 -23.97 -13.69 -8.81
C GLN A 96 -22.86 -14.54 -8.17
N ARG A 97 -22.13 -13.94 -7.23
CA ARG A 97 -20.96 -14.55 -6.59
C ARG A 97 -21.31 -15.96 -6.12
N GLN A 98 -20.62 -16.96 -6.68
CA GLN A 98 -20.73 -18.35 -6.25
C GLN A 98 -19.66 -18.56 -5.20
N GLU A 99 -20.05 -18.49 -3.94
CA GLU A 99 -19.16 -18.76 -2.81
C GLU A 99 -18.96 -20.27 -2.71
N ALA A 100 -17.70 -20.69 -2.60
CA ALA A 100 -17.39 -22.09 -2.37
C ALA A 100 -17.78 -22.44 -0.93
N HIS A 101 -18.39 -23.60 -0.71
CA HIS A 101 -18.58 -24.09 0.65
C HIS A 101 -17.20 -24.36 1.28
N TRP A 102 -17.04 -24.04 2.58
CA TRP A 102 -15.75 -24.16 3.27
C TRP A 102 -15.14 -25.57 3.23
N ASP A 103 -15.97 -26.62 3.18
CA ASP A 103 -15.56 -28.02 3.05
C ASP A 103 -15.19 -28.43 1.62
N GLU A 104 -15.46 -27.57 0.63
CA GLU A 104 -15.09 -27.71 -0.77
C GLU A 104 -13.95 -26.75 -1.19
N THR A 105 -13.55 -25.84 -0.29
CA THR A 105 -12.53 -24.82 -0.58
C THR A 105 -11.15 -25.44 -0.82
N ILE A 106 -10.55 -25.07 -1.95
CA ILE A 106 -9.16 -25.36 -2.29
C ILE A 106 -8.45 -24.02 -2.56
N VAL A 107 -7.60 -23.61 -1.62
CA VAL A 107 -6.85 -22.35 -1.67
C VAL A 107 -5.58 -22.51 -2.49
N TYR A 108 -5.35 -21.56 -3.39
CA TYR A 108 -4.12 -21.41 -4.17
C TYR A 108 -3.42 -20.10 -3.80
N GLU A 109 -2.35 -20.18 -3.01
CA GLU A 109 -1.52 -19.02 -2.68
C GLU A 109 -0.69 -18.59 -3.90
N ALA A 110 -0.79 -17.32 -4.27
CA ALA A 110 -0.12 -16.76 -5.43
C ALA A 110 0.47 -15.37 -5.16
N HIS A 111 1.66 -15.15 -5.70
CA HIS A 111 2.24 -13.82 -5.80
C HIS A 111 1.85 -13.18 -7.14
N VAL A 112 1.18 -12.02 -7.14
CA VAL A 112 0.70 -11.33 -8.37
C VAL A 112 1.80 -11.22 -9.44
N LYS A 113 2.97 -10.68 -9.06
CA LYS A 113 4.13 -10.62 -9.95
C LYS A 113 4.61 -12.01 -10.41
N GLY A 114 5.01 -12.86 -9.48
CA GLY A 114 5.64 -14.15 -9.78
C GLY A 114 4.80 -15.06 -10.65
N PHE A 115 3.49 -15.07 -10.44
CA PHE A 115 2.55 -15.96 -11.12
C PHE A 115 2.60 -15.84 -12.64
N THR A 116 2.72 -14.61 -13.17
CA THR A 116 2.69 -14.38 -14.61
C THR A 116 3.96 -13.75 -15.19
N LYS A 117 4.98 -13.42 -14.37
CA LYS A 117 6.15 -12.65 -14.84
C LYS A 117 6.90 -13.29 -16.02
N GLN A 118 6.96 -14.63 -16.05
CA GLN A 118 7.65 -15.40 -17.10
C GLN A 118 6.67 -16.14 -18.02
N HIS A 119 5.38 -15.83 -17.97
CA HIS A 119 4.37 -16.58 -18.71
C HIS A 119 4.36 -16.20 -20.21
N PRO A 120 4.75 -17.10 -21.14
CA PRO A 120 4.95 -16.74 -22.54
C PRO A 120 3.65 -16.38 -23.28
N GLY A 121 2.52 -16.94 -22.84
CA GLY A 121 1.19 -16.65 -23.41
C GLY A 121 0.53 -15.35 -22.95
N ILE A 122 1.23 -14.53 -22.16
CA ILE A 122 0.76 -13.20 -21.72
C ILE A 122 1.68 -12.15 -22.34
N ASP A 123 1.12 -11.06 -22.84
CA ASP A 123 1.89 -9.95 -23.39
C ASP A 123 2.87 -9.39 -22.37
N GLU A 124 4.09 -9.05 -22.79
CA GLU A 124 5.20 -8.72 -21.89
C GLU A 124 4.87 -7.58 -20.91
N HIS A 125 4.10 -6.58 -21.36
CA HIS A 125 3.68 -5.44 -20.55
C HIS A 125 2.64 -5.77 -19.47
N LEU A 126 1.92 -6.90 -19.60
CA LEU A 126 0.95 -7.40 -18.61
C LEU A 126 1.56 -8.44 -17.67
N ARG A 127 2.77 -8.95 -17.96
CA ARG A 127 3.39 -10.00 -17.16
C ARG A 127 3.77 -9.51 -15.77
N GLY A 128 3.21 -10.19 -14.76
CA GLY A 128 3.41 -9.89 -13.35
C GLY A 128 2.58 -8.70 -12.86
N THR A 129 1.45 -8.43 -13.51
CA THR A 129 0.50 -7.39 -13.09
C THR A 129 -0.87 -7.98 -12.76
N TYR A 130 -1.78 -7.18 -12.19
CA TYR A 130 -3.18 -7.55 -11.95
C TYR A 130 -3.87 -7.94 -13.26
N ALA A 131 -3.68 -7.17 -14.33
CA ALA A 131 -4.19 -7.51 -15.66
C ALA A 131 -3.63 -8.83 -16.19
N GLY A 132 -2.34 -9.12 -15.95
CA GLY A 132 -1.75 -10.42 -16.28
C GLY A 132 -2.39 -11.58 -15.53
N LEU A 133 -2.62 -11.42 -14.22
CA LEU A 133 -3.29 -12.44 -13.41
C LEU A 133 -4.75 -12.66 -13.83
N GLY A 134 -5.43 -11.60 -14.27
CA GLY A 134 -6.78 -11.65 -14.85
C GLY A 134 -6.83 -12.05 -16.34
N ALA A 135 -5.71 -12.41 -16.97
CA ALA A 135 -5.71 -12.83 -18.37
C ALA A 135 -6.38 -14.21 -18.54
N ASN A 136 -7.06 -14.44 -19.66
CA ASN A 136 -7.79 -15.70 -19.91
C ASN A 136 -6.90 -16.93 -19.72
N VAL A 137 -5.67 -16.91 -20.23
CA VAL A 137 -4.72 -18.02 -20.09
C VAL A 137 -4.35 -18.33 -18.63
N ALA A 138 -4.29 -17.31 -17.77
CA ALA A 138 -4.03 -17.49 -16.34
C ALA A 138 -5.26 -18.06 -15.62
N ILE A 139 -6.45 -17.53 -15.95
CA ILE A 139 -7.72 -18.00 -15.40
C ILE A 139 -8.02 -19.44 -15.83
N ASP A 140 -7.82 -19.78 -17.10
CA ASP A 140 -8.03 -21.12 -17.66
C ASP A 140 -7.13 -22.14 -16.96
N TYR A 141 -5.88 -21.76 -16.66
CA TYR A 141 -4.98 -22.59 -15.85
C TYR A 141 -5.53 -22.83 -14.43
N LEU A 142 -5.93 -21.76 -13.72
CA LEU A 142 -6.47 -21.88 -12.36
C LEU A 142 -7.72 -22.77 -12.32
N ARG A 143 -8.62 -22.59 -13.29
CA ARG A 143 -9.82 -23.44 -13.42
C ARG A 143 -9.48 -24.89 -13.74
N ALA A 144 -8.54 -25.12 -14.67
CA ALA A 144 -8.12 -26.48 -15.04
C ALA A 144 -7.41 -27.19 -13.88
N LEU A 145 -6.70 -26.45 -13.02
CA LEU A 145 -6.11 -26.98 -11.79
C LEU A 145 -7.17 -27.41 -10.77
N GLY A 146 -8.37 -26.84 -10.83
CA GLY A 146 -9.51 -27.21 -9.98
C GLY A 146 -9.54 -26.50 -8.62
N ILE A 147 -8.85 -25.38 -8.48
CA ILE A 147 -8.88 -24.56 -7.26
C ILE A 147 -10.17 -23.75 -7.19
N THR A 148 -10.59 -23.38 -5.98
CA THR A 148 -11.81 -22.56 -5.78
C THR A 148 -11.47 -21.11 -5.46
N SER A 149 -10.34 -20.88 -4.80
CA SER A 149 -10.03 -19.58 -4.19
C SER A 149 -8.56 -19.27 -4.39
N VAL A 150 -8.25 -18.06 -4.85
CA VAL A 150 -6.89 -17.55 -4.99
C VAL A 150 -6.58 -16.68 -3.78
N GLU A 151 -5.55 -17.03 -3.02
CA GLU A 151 -5.01 -16.20 -1.95
C GLU A 151 -3.82 -15.40 -2.47
N LEU A 152 -3.96 -14.08 -2.51
CA LEU A 152 -2.90 -13.20 -2.97
C LEU A 152 -2.00 -12.80 -1.80
N LEU A 153 -0.68 -12.96 -1.98
CA LEU A 153 0.32 -12.28 -1.16
C LEU A 153 0.03 -10.75 -1.12
N PRO A 154 0.55 -10.02 -0.11
CA PRO A 154 0.17 -8.64 0.16
C PRO A 154 0.11 -7.73 -1.07
N VAL A 155 -1.09 -7.24 -1.35
CA VAL A 155 -1.36 -6.30 -2.46
C VAL A 155 -1.56 -4.87 -1.99
N HIS A 156 -1.67 -4.61 -0.68
CA HIS A 156 -1.70 -3.24 -0.17
C HIS A 156 -0.40 -2.51 -0.50
N SER A 157 -0.48 -1.22 -0.80
CA SER A 157 0.69 -0.39 -1.11
C SER A 157 1.72 -0.48 0.03
N PHE A 158 2.93 -0.90 -0.33
CA PHE A 158 4.01 -1.17 0.62
C PHE A 158 5.30 -0.43 0.22
N ILE A 159 6.33 -0.51 1.05
CA ILE A 159 7.61 0.17 0.82
C ILE A 159 8.76 -0.84 0.82
N ASN A 160 9.75 -0.60 -0.04
CA ASN A 160 11.04 -1.30 0.01
C ASN A 160 11.92 -0.68 1.10
N ASP A 161 12.34 -1.47 2.09
CA ASP A 161 13.24 -1.00 3.15
C ASP A 161 14.56 -0.46 2.60
N SER A 162 15.09 0.59 3.22
CA SER A 162 16.38 1.20 2.83
C SER A 162 17.51 0.17 2.81
N ASN A 163 17.57 -0.70 3.84
CA ASN A 163 18.58 -1.75 3.98
C ASN A 163 18.55 -2.77 2.82
N LEU A 164 17.39 -3.01 2.20
CA LEU A 164 17.29 -3.88 1.03
C LEU A 164 17.86 -3.17 -0.19
N LEU A 165 17.50 -1.91 -0.40
CA LEU A 165 17.94 -1.13 -1.56
C LEU A 165 19.44 -0.83 -1.54
N GLU A 166 20.04 -0.63 -0.36
CA GLU A 166 21.49 -0.53 -0.17
C GLU A 166 22.24 -1.79 -0.63
N LYS A 167 21.55 -2.94 -0.61
CA LYS A 167 22.06 -4.24 -1.09
C LYS A 167 21.60 -4.57 -2.51
N HIS A 168 20.99 -3.63 -3.22
CA HIS A 168 20.36 -3.83 -4.52
C HIS A 168 19.26 -4.91 -4.53
N LEU A 169 18.58 -5.09 -3.41
CA LEU A 169 17.44 -5.97 -3.22
C LEU A 169 16.13 -5.18 -3.20
N THR A 170 15.01 -5.87 -3.36
CA THR A 170 13.65 -5.32 -3.23
C THR A 170 12.84 -6.17 -2.26
N ASN A 171 11.87 -5.55 -1.57
CA ASN A 171 10.83 -6.32 -0.91
C ASN A 171 9.96 -6.92 -2.02
N TYR A 172 10.05 -8.23 -2.19
CA TYR A 172 9.29 -8.96 -3.18
C TYR A 172 7.89 -9.25 -2.66
N TRP A 173 7.79 -9.83 -1.45
CA TRP A 173 6.54 -10.32 -0.87
C TRP A 173 5.53 -9.24 -0.47
N GLY A 174 5.99 -8.07 -0.02
CA GLY A 174 5.09 -6.95 0.27
C GLY A 174 4.59 -6.81 1.72
N TYR A 175 5.09 -7.63 2.66
CA TYR A 175 4.78 -7.51 4.10
C TYR A 175 5.43 -6.28 4.77
N ASN A 176 5.14 -5.08 4.26
CA ASN A 176 5.63 -3.80 4.78
C ASN A 176 4.69 -2.66 4.38
N THR A 177 3.41 -2.77 4.76
CA THR A 177 2.33 -1.92 4.24
C THR A 177 2.42 -0.47 4.74
N ILE A 178 2.07 0.47 3.87
CA ILE A 178 1.85 1.89 4.21
C ILE A 178 0.46 2.40 3.79
N GLY A 179 -0.16 1.80 2.77
CA GLY A 179 -1.49 2.18 2.28
C GLY A 179 -2.49 1.04 2.36
N PHE A 180 -3.30 1.00 3.42
CA PHE A 180 -4.27 -0.07 3.68
C PHE A 180 -5.48 -0.10 2.75
N PHE A 181 -5.70 0.95 1.95
CA PHE A 181 -6.84 1.06 1.03
C PHE A 181 -6.43 1.18 -0.44
N ALA A 182 -5.13 1.16 -0.72
CA ALA A 182 -4.58 1.32 -2.06
C ALA A 182 -3.89 0.02 -2.50
N PRO A 183 -4.27 -0.58 -3.64
CA PRO A 183 -3.48 -1.66 -4.22
C PRO A 183 -2.11 -1.13 -4.64
N ASP A 184 -1.07 -1.97 -4.56
CA ASP A 184 0.29 -1.56 -4.85
C ASP A 184 0.46 -1.27 -6.35
N PRO A 185 0.89 -0.06 -6.73
CA PRO A 185 1.00 0.34 -8.13
C PRO A 185 2.05 -0.47 -8.90
N ARG A 186 3.01 -1.12 -8.23
CA ARG A 186 4.05 -1.94 -8.89
C ARG A 186 3.50 -3.23 -9.51
N TYR A 187 2.28 -3.59 -9.16
CA TYR A 187 1.58 -4.73 -9.75
C TYR A 187 0.52 -4.28 -10.76
N ALA A 188 0.44 -3.01 -11.14
CA ALA A 188 -0.44 -2.56 -12.22
C ALA A 188 0.33 -2.41 -13.54
N ALA A 189 -0.30 -2.80 -14.65
CA ALA A 189 0.17 -2.45 -15.99
C ALA A 189 -0.15 -0.97 -16.30
N ASP A 190 -1.34 -0.51 -15.87
CA ASP A 190 -1.74 0.88 -15.88
C ASP A 190 -1.66 1.46 -14.45
N VAL A 191 -0.47 1.95 -14.09
CA VAL A 191 -0.19 2.51 -12.77
C VAL A 191 -1.18 3.61 -12.37
N ALA A 192 -1.59 4.47 -13.31
CA ALA A 192 -2.52 5.57 -13.03
C ALA A 192 -3.91 5.06 -12.63
N ASN A 193 -4.28 3.87 -13.10
CA ASN A 193 -5.57 3.23 -12.86
C ASN A 193 -5.44 1.94 -12.04
N SER A 194 -4.41 1.82 -11.18
CA SER A 194 -4.12 0.61 -10.39
C SER A 194 -5.35 0.05 -9.65
N LEU A 195 -6.19 0.91 -9.07
CA LEU A 195 -7.42 0.49 -8.40
C LEU A 195 -8.44 -0.11 -9.35
N ARG A 196 -8.60 0.47 -10.54
CA ARG A 196 -9.49 -0.04 -11.58
C ARG A 196 -8.96 -1.38 -12.11
N GLU A 197 -7.67 -1.48 -12.42
CA GLU A 197 -7.06 -2.72 -12.90
C GLU A 197 -7.22 -3.86 -11.88
N PHE A 198 -7.05 -3.56 -10.58
CA PHE A 198 -7.31 -4.53 -9.51
C PHE A 198 -8.77 -5.00 -9.50
N LYS A 199 -9.74 -4.07 -9.60
CA LYS A 199 -11.17 -4.42 -9.70
C LYS A 199 -11.48 -5.26 -10.93
N GLU A 200 -10.88 -4.95 -12.08
CA GLU A 200 -11.05 -5.73 -13.32
C GLU A 200 -10.50 -7.15 -13.18
N MET A 201 -9.35 -7.33 -12.53
CA MET A 201 -8.81 -8.65 -12.19
C MET A 201 -9.79 -9.44 -11.30
N VAL A 202 -10.30 -8.82 -10.23
CA VAL A 202 -11.27 -9.46 -9.32
C VAL A 202 -12.55 -9.84 -10.07
N ALA A 203 -13.12 -8.93 -10.86
CA ALA A 203 -14.33 -9.19 -11.65
C ALA A 203 -14.16 -10.38 -12.62
N ARG A 204 -12.97 -10.51 -13.23
CA ARG A 204 -12.66 -11.62 -14.14
C ARG A 204 -12.50 -12.95 -13.40
N LEU A 205 -11.86 -12.95 -12.23
CA LEU A 205 -11.75 -14.15 -11.38
C LEU A 205 -13.14 -14.59 -10.89
N HIS A 206 -13.96 -13.66 -10.42
CA HIS A 206 -15.34 -13.95 -10.01
C HIS A 206 -16.20 -14.45 -11.18
N GLY A 207 -16.03 -13.86 -12.38
CA GLY A 207 -16.66 -14.33 -13.62
C GLY A 207 -16.29 -15.77 -14.00
N ALA A 208 -15.15 -16.26 -13.51
CA ALA A 208 -14.68 -17.63 -13.66
C ALA A 208 -15.07 -18.57 -12.50
N GLY A 209 -15.80 -18.06 -11.49
CA GLY A 209 -16.16 -18.81 -10.29
C GLY A 209 -15.02 -18.97 -9.29
N LEU A 210 -14.01 -18.10 -9.34
CA LEU A 210 -12.85 -18.12 -8.44
C LEU A 210 -13.01 -17.04 -7.37
N GLU A 211 -12.88 -17.40 -6.10
CA GLU A 211 -12.84 -16.43 -5.01
C GLU A 211 -11.48 -15.74 -4.91
N VAL A 212 -11.45 -14.53 -4.36
CA VAL A 212 -10.22 -13.78 -4.08
C VAL A 212 -10.09 -13.54 -2.59
N ILE A 213 -9.01 -14.06 -2.00
CA ILE A 213 -8.61 -13.86 -0.62
C ILE A 213 -7.35 -12.99 -0.64
N LEU A 214 -7.28 -12.01 0.26
CA LEU A 214 -6.13 -11.11 0.36
C LEU A 214 -5.38 -11.41 1.66
N ASP A 215 -4.07 -11.65 1.56
CA ASP A 215 -3.18 -11.58 2.71
C ASP A 215 -3.06 -10.10 3.14
N VAL A 216 -3.38 -9.85 4.42
CA VAL A 216 -3.47 -8.52 5.00
C VAL A 216 -2.56 -8.34 6.20
N VAL A 217 -1.75 -7.28 6.15
CA VAL A 217 -0.82 -6.90 7.22
C VAL A 217 -1.37 -5.69 7.97
N TYR A 218 -2.08 -5.91 9.08
CA TYR A 218 -2.56 -4.82 9.95
C TYR A 218 -1.76 -4.63 11.24
N ASN A 219 -0.82 -5.53 11.52
CA ASN A 219 -0.11 -5.57 12.81
C ASN A 219 1.10 -4.63 12.89
N HIS A 220 1.63 -4.16 11.76
CA HIS A 220 2.71 -3.16 11.69
C HIS A 220 2.62 -2.33 10.40
N THR A 221 3.46 -1.30 10.28
CA THR A 221 3.57 -0.43 9.10
C THR A 221 5.02 -0.33 8.63
N ALA A 222 5.22 0.23 7.43
CA ALA A 222 6.55 0.58 6.90
C ALA A 222 7.26 1.75 7.59
N GLU A 223 6.66 2.38 8.60
CA GLU A 223 7.32 3.45 9.34
C GLU A 223 8.22 2.95 10.48
N GLY A 224 8.19 1.64 10.76
CA GLY A 224 9.06 1.00 11.74
C GLY A 224 9.00 1.64 13.13
N ASN A 225 10.16 1.74 13.77
CA ASN A 225 10.32 2.23 15.14
C ASN A 225 10.64 3.74 15.20
N GLU A 226 11.20 4.22 16.31
CA GLU A 226 11.56 5.63 16.51
C GLU A 226 12.58 6.16 15.50
N ARG A 227 13.40 5.27 14.93
CA ARG A 227 14.41 5.57 13.91
C ARG A 227 13.91 5.29 12.49
N GLY A 228 12.66 4.87 12.34
CA GLY A 228 12.06 4.74 11.02
C GLY A 228 11.61 6.08 10.44
N PRO A 229 11.23 6.12 9.15
CA PRO A 229 10.83 7.35 8.47
C PRO A 229 9.52 7.92 9.01
N THR A 230 9.15 9.11 8.52
CA THR A 230 7.87 9.78 8.84
C THR A 230 7.12 10.03 7.53
N LEU A 231 6.19 9.13 7.21
CA LEU A 231 5.57 8.98 5.90
C LEU A 231 4.05 9.13 5.92
N SER A 232 3.39 8.74 7.01
CA SER A 232 1.93 8.79 7.17
C SER A 232 1.56 8.86 8.65
N PHE A 233 1.17 7.73 9.25
CA PHE A 233 0.62 7.59 10.61
C PHE A 233 1.46 8.30 11.68
N LYS A 234 2.79 8.17 11.63
CA LYS A 234 3.73 8.76 12.61
C LYS A 234 3.65 10.28 12.62
N GLY A 235 3.48 10.90 11.45
CA GLY A 235 3.37 12.34 11.32
C GLY A 235 1.95 12.87 11.58
N ILE A 236 0.92 12.03 11.41
CA ILE A 236 -0.48 12.40 11.60
C ILE A 236 -0.89 12.34 13.06
N ASP A 237 -0.66 11.19 13.72
CA ASP A 237 -0.92 11.02 15.14
C ASP A 237 -0.21 9.77 15.68
N ASN A 238 1.09 9.89 15.97
CA ASN A 238 1.93 8.78 16.38
C ASN A 238 1.38 8.01 17.60
N ALA A 239 0.89 8.73 18.61
CA ALA A 239 0.48 8.15 19.89
C ALA A 239 -0.86 7.39 19.80
N SER A 240 -1.68 7.72 18.79
CA SER A 240 -2.93 7.04 18.54
C SER A 240 -2.75 5.80 17.66
N TYR A 241 -1.91 5.88 16.63
CA TYR A 241 -1.73 4.76 15.69
C TYR A 241 -0.77 3.68 16.19
N TYR A 242 0.27 4.04 16.93
CA TYR A 242 1.29 3.09 17.36
C TYR A 242 1.16 2.72 18.83
N ARG A 243 1.41 1.43 19.12
CA ARG A 243 1.56 0.96 20.49
C ARG A 243 2.92 1.39 21.02
N LEU A 244 2.92 2.29 21.99
CA LEU A 244 4.12 2.82 22.63
C LEU A 244 4.34 2.16 23.99
N LEU A 245 5.60 2.04 24.42
CA LEU A 245 5.92 1.55 25.76
C LEU A 245 5.32 2.50 26.82
N PRO A 246 4.47 2.00 27.76
CA PRO A 246 3.73 2.87 28.69
C PRO A 246 4.60 3.85 29.48
N ASP A 247 5.76 3.38 29.97
CA ASP A 247 6.69 4.17 30.81
C ASP A 247 7.78 4.90 30.00
N LYS A 248 7.89 4.60 28.69
CA LYS A 248 8.88 5.18 27.78
C LYS A 248 8.27 5.39 26.41
N ARG A 249 7.30 6.31 26.32
CA ARG A 249 6.48 6.55 25.11
C ARG A 249 7.28 6.94 23.86
N ARG A 250 8.56 7.25 24.00
CA ARG A 250 9.52 7.35 22.89
C ARG A 250 9.59 6.09 22.02
N TYR A 251 9.46 4.91 22.63
CA TYR A 251 9.71 3.60 22.01
C TYR A 251 8.43 2.84 21.70
N TYR A 252 8.51 1.98 20.68
CA TYR A 252 7.42 1.19 20.11
C TYR A 252 7.44 -0.24 20.67
N ILE A 253 6.29 -0.91 20.65
CA ILE A 253 6.11 -2.33 21.02
C ILE A 253 6.19 -3.19 19.76
#